data_AF-A0A2N1UEV3-F1
#
_entry.id   AF-A0A2N1UEV3-F1
#
_cell.length_a   1.000
_cell.length_b   1.000
_cell.length_c   1.000
_cell.angle_alpha   90.00
_cell.angle_beta   90.00
_cell.angle_gamma   90.00
#
_symmetry.space_group_name_H-M   'P 1'
#
loop_
_entity.id
_entity.type
_entity.pdbx_description
1 polymer ?
#
loop_
_entity_poly.entity_id
_entity_poly.type
_entity_poly.pdbx_seq_one_letter_code
_entity_poly.pdbx_strand_id
1 'polypeptide(L)'
;MRSRISIFLLGLALIATMCFTGCALGGDDDDDNNVVDTGGSTTISGSVTTDSSSSLREGLRAVSANSATLGFYYLNNAGEQVAIRTGIPVTFIGTSANYSFGVTIPTEALQKRNFLLIAVTDTNETIEGVVPFNPSTETTVTVPPIDPNHAGPVALAKAAAAAGVPNIDMGNALSIYTPAEIKAMINTANMTTLLTRLQEREQAMTQLKTDFAEHAAKIQLLMDYSFQLARNPDYMGFANREKFEEAMQAKAVELGLPVDAMSAIDTMEGEFIGSGLPPKTGVDFDKLSQATEQKRELEMLGNAMTYFAGLLNKSELNEIKAKFVTAADTFFTQTMAGTPIQPAANPFFILDEARKLIFEALGGDNDVVNASILVKEADMQGIAIGEMPTPEQIIEHKKALFALVTTRITAQYANLVGAPTDATEKAKFIQALAALASIPMAPQ
;
A
#
# COMPACT_ATOMS: atom_id res chain seq x y z
N MET A 1 -36.00 6.23 1.77
CA MET A 1 -34.53 6.23 1.92
C MET A 1 -33.99 5.20 0.93
N ARG A 2 -33.12 5.58 -0.01
CA ARG A 2 -32.60 4.67 -1.06
C ARG A 2 -31.11 4.48 -0.84
N SER A 3 -30.70 3.23 -0.57
CA SER A 3 -29.28 2.86 -0.54
C SER A 3 -28.70 2.97 -1.95
N ARG A 4 -27.51 3.56 -2.09
CA ARG A 4 -26.78 3.65 -3.36
C ARG A 4 -25.58 2.72 -3.27
N ILE A 5 -25.72 1.52 -3.87
CA ILE A 5 -24.61 0.60 -4.10
C ILE A 5 -23.95 1.03 -5.40
N SER A 6 -22.75 1.59 -5.30
CA SER A 6 -21.86 1.91 -6.43
C SER A 6 -20.54 1.15 -6.24
N ILE A 7 -19.47 1.61 -6.91
CA ILE A 7 -18.11 1.10 -6.79
C ILE A 7 -17.98 -0.37 -7.32
N PHE A 8 -16.99 -1.23 -7.02
CA PHE A 8 -15.63 -1.44 -7.56
C PHE A 8 -15.75 -2.42 -8.76
N LEU A 9 -14.75 -2.72 -9.63
CA LEU A 9 -14.94 -3.79 -10.65
C LEU A 9 -13.74 -4.47 -11.36
N LEU A 10 -12.49 -4.47 -10.87
CA LEU A 10 -11.39 -5.19 -11.56
C LEU A 10 -10.42 -5.93 -10.63
N GLY A 11 -10.33 -7.26 -10.76
CA GLY A 11 -9.32 -8.03 -10.04
C GLY A 11 -9.15 -9.50 -10.42
N LEU A 12 -9.58 -9.96 -11.60
CA LEU A 12 -9.38 -11.38 -12.01
C LEU A 12 -9.58 -11.62 -13.53
N ALA A 13 -8.53 -11.40 -14.33
CA ALA A 13 -8.59 -11.62 -15.78
C ALA A 13 -7.29 -12.13 -16.45
N LEU A 14 -6.30 -12.67 -15.69
CA LEU A 14 -4.99 -13.03 -16.27
C LEU A 14 -4.38 -14.39 -15.84
N ILE A 15 -5.19 -15.38 -15.43
CA ILE A 15 -4.71 -16.74 -15.10
C ILE A 15 -4.91 -17.69 -16.31
N ALA A 16 -4.45 -17.30 -17.50
CA ALA A 16 -4.69 -18.08 -18.73
C ALA A 16 -3.65 -17.93 -19.87
N THR A 17 -2.35 -17.75 -19.57
CA THR A 17 -1.30 -17.82 -20.62
C THR A 17 0.09 -18.26 -20.14
N MET A 18 0.19 -19.15 -19.15
CA MET A 18 1.47 -19.81 -18.84
C MET A 18 1.72 -21.00 -19.79
N CYS A 19 2.72 -20.89 -20.67
CA CYS A 19 3.60 -21.97 -21.13
C CYS A 19 4.67 -21.45 -22.14
N PHE A 20 5.95 -21.54 -21.76
CA PHE A 20 7.11 -22.04 -22.55
C PHE A 20 8.44 -21.27 -22.34
N THR A 21 9.39 -21.95 -21.65
CA THR A 21 10.87 -21.76 -21.69
C THR A 21 11.47 -20.43 -21.20
N GLY A 22 12.63 -20.37 -20.52
CA GLY A 22 13.61 -21.40 -20.13
C GLY A 22 14.61 -20.88 -19.06
N CYS A 23 15.53 -21.72 -18.58
CA CYS A 23 16.29 -21.53 -17.33
C CYS A 23 17.71 -20.92 -17.47
N ALA A 24 18.39 -20.75 -16.32
CA ALA A 24 19.86 -20.61 -16.09
C ALA A 24 20.47 -19.17 -16.18
N LEU A 25 21.59 -18.79 -15.52
CA LEU A 25 22.25 -19.11 -14.22
C LEU A 25 23.60 -18.34 -14.14
N GLY A 26 23.97 -17.78 -12.98
CA GLY A 26 25.38 -17.65 -12.51
C GLY A 26 26.24 -16.42 -12.92
N GLY A 27 27.30 -16.18 -12.12
CA GLY A 27 28.39 -15.18 -12.31
C GLY A 27 28.30 -14.01 -11.31
N ASP A 28 28.96 -14.05 -10.15
CA ASP A 28 30.41 -13.80 -9.88
C ASP A 28 30.73 -12.29 -9.98
N ASP A 29 30.98 -11.61 -8.86
CA ASP A 29 32.26 -11.51 -8.11
C ASP A 29 33.29 -10.62 -8.81
N ASP A 30 33.69 -9.54 -8.13
CA ASP A 30 35.10 -9.14 -8.00
C ASP A 30 35.26 -8.05 -6.92
N ASP A 31 36.18 -8.30 -5.99
CA ASP A 31 36.68 -7.33 -5.00
C ASP A 31 37.59 -6.27 -5.67
N ASP A 32 37.69 -5.06 -5.11
CA ASP A 32 38.93 -4.67 -4.41
C ASP A 32 38.87 -3.32 -3.67
N ASN A 33 39.32 -3.34 -2.40
CA ASN A 33 40.11 -2.34 -1.67
C ASN A 33 40.06 -0.84 -2.10
N ASN A 34 39.87 0.16 -1.22
CA ASN A 34 40.48 0.29 0.10
C ASN A 34 40.05 1.63 0.77
N VAL A 35 39.71 1.64 2.07
CA VAL A 35 40.21 2.56 3.14
C VAL A 35 39.62 2.05 4.46
N VAL A 36 40.47 1.82 5.46
CA VAL A 36 40.07 1.33 6.78
C VAL A 36 39.49 2.45 7.63
N ASP A 37 38.17 2.49 7.75
CA ASP A 37 37.54 2.82 9.03
C ASP A 37 37.55 1.55 9.91
N THR A 38 37.44 1.68 11.24
CA THR A 38 37.08 0.56 12.13
C THR A 38 35.59 0.21 12.04
N GLY A 39 34.97 0.57 10.91
CA GLY A 39 33.55 0.58 10.65
C GLY A 39 33.12 -0.67 9.92
N GLY A 40 32.05 -1.27 10.41
CA GLY A 40 31.32 -2.22 9.59
C GLY A 40 30.60 -1.54 8.44
N SER A 41 30.15 -2.34 7.47
CA SER A 41 29.60 -1.91 6.18
C SER A 41 28.42 -0.94 6.23
N THR A 42 27.72 -0.84 7.37
CA THR A 42 26.52 -0.02 7.52
C THR A 42 26.68 0.97 8.67
N THR A 43 26.54 2.26 8.40
CA THR A 43 26.48 3.32 9.42
C THR A 43 25.04 3.55 9.87
N ILE A 44 24.79 3.46 11.18
CA ILE A 44 23.49 3.75 11.81
C ILE A 44 23.62 5.06 12.59
N SER A 45 22.73 6.02 12.34
CA SER A 45 22.76 7.36 12.94
C SER A 45 21.36 7.85 13.30
N GLY A 46 21.25 8.74 14.29
CA GLY A 46 19.95 9.25 14.75
C GLY A 46 20.03 9.84 16.17
N SER A 47 18.90 9.88 16.86
CA SER A 47 18.83 10.30 18.26
C SER A 47 17.85 9.45 19.08
N VAL A 48 18.08 9.40 20.40
CA VAL A 48 17.15 8.85 21.39
C VAL A 48 16.72 10.00 22.30
N THR A 49 15.43 10.09 22.62
CA THR A 49 14.89 11.11 23.53
C THR A 49 14.16 10.47 24.72
N THR A 50 14.28 11.06 25.91
CA THR A 50 13.49 10.69 27.09
C THR A 50 12.08 11.31 27.06
N ASP A 51 11.83 12.29 26.18
CA ASP A 51 10.50 12.90 25.99
C ASP A 51 9.61 12.06 25.06
N SER A 52 8.53 11.47 25.60
CA SER A 52 7.42 10.98 24.77
C SER A 52 6.54 12.15 24.35
N SER A 53 6.69 12.63 23.11
CA SER A 53 6.24 13.99 22.69
C SER A 53 4.73 14.16 22.45
N SER A 54 3.89 13.32 23.06
CA SER A 54 2.43 13.31 22.89
C SER A 54 1.68 14.31 23.78
N SER A 55 2.21 14.72 24.94
CA SER A 55 1.57 15.74 25.76
C SER A 55 2.50 16.48 26.74
N LEU A 56 2.14 17.73 27.07
CA LEU A 56 2.76 18.54 28.13
C LEU A 56 2.74 17.85 29.52
N ARG A 57 1.83 16.90 29.75
CA ARG A 57 1.75 16.12 30.99
C ARG A 57 2.74 14.96 31.04
N GLU A 58 3.15 14.44 29.89
CA GLU A 58 4.13 13.35 29.76
C GLU A 58 5.56 13.89 29.77
N GLY A 59 5.82 15.04 29.13
CA GLY A 59 7.10 15.75 29.25
C GLY A 59 7.44 16.19 30.69
N LEU A 60 6.44 16.40 31.56
CA LEU A 60 6.64 16.62 33.00
C LEU A 60 7.03 15.35 33.78
N ARG A 61 7.04 14.18 33.13
CA ARG A 61 7.56 12.90 33.65
C ARG A 61 8.81 12.43 32.91
N ALA A 62 9.36 13.25 32.01
CA ALA A 62 10.60 12.94 31.30
C ALA A 62 11.70 12.60 32.31
N VAL A 63 12.32 11.45 32.14
CA VAL A 63 13.28 10.95 33.11
C VAL A 63 14.62 11.63 32.90
N SER A 64 15.18 12.16 33.99
CA SER A 64 16.47 12.83 34.02
C SER A 64 17.62 11.81 33.95
N ALA A 65 17.74 11.16 32.79
CA ALA A 65 18.89 10.35 32.44
C ALA A 65 20.03 11.25 31.92
N ASN A 66 21.26 11.03 32.39
CA ASN A 66 22.43 11.78 31.88
C ASN A 66 23.14 11.01 30.77
N SER A 67 22.98 9.70 30.75
CA SER A 67 23.58 8.82 29.75
C SER A 67 22.71 7.59 29.47
N ALA A 68 22.98 6.94 28.34
CA ALA A 68 22.46 5.61 28.04
C ALA A 68 23.55 4.77 27.35
N THR A 69 23.37 3.45 27.42
CA THR A 69 24.13 2.50 26.61
C THR A 69 23.20 1.94 25.54
N LEU A 70 23.55 2.11 24.27
CA LEU A 70 22.80 1.52 23.15
C LEU A 70 23.32 0.10 22.85
N GLY A 71 22.38 -0.75 22.46
CA GLY A 71 22.62 -1.97 21.70
C GLY A 71 21.79 -1.99 20.42
N PHE A 72 22.33 -2.64 19.40
CA PHE A 72 21.73 -2.83 18.09
C PHE A 72 21.61 -4.33 17.82
N TYR A 73 20.41 -4.78 17.45
CA TYR A 73 20.01 -6.18 17.43
C TYR A 73 19.20 -6.51 16.16
N TYR A 74 19.16 -7.79 15.78
CA TYR A 74 18.13 -8.32 14.88
C TYR A 74 17.25 -9.35 15.61
N LEU A 75 16.09 -9.64 15.02
CA LEU A 75 15.23 -10.73 15.48
C LEU A 75 15.51 -12.00 14.65
N ASN A 76 15.88 -13.08 15.32
CA ASN A 76 16.01 -14.39 14.66
C ASN A 76 14.62 -14.97 14.30
N ASN A 77 14.60 -16.15 13.67
CA ASN A 77 13.33 -16.77 13.23
C ASN A 77 12.46 -17.32 14.38
N ALA A 78 12.97 -17.33 15.62
CA ALA A 78 12.22 -17.67 16.82
C ALA A 78 11.74 -16.42 17.60
N GLY A 79 12.00 -15.21 17.09
CA GLY A 79 11.67 -13.96 17.78
C GLY A 79 12.65 -13.55 18.89
N GLU A 80 13.80 -14.23 19.00
CA GLU A 80 14.84 -13.90 19.97
C GLU A 80 15.70 -12.73 19.47
N GLN A 81 16.14 -11.88 20.39
CA GLN A 81 17.00 -10.73 20.11
C GLN A 81 18.45 -11.18 20.03
N VAL A 82 19.08 -11.06 18.85
CA VAL A 82 20.49 -11.37 18.65
C VAL A 82 21.28 -10.08 18.48
N ALA A 83 22.29 -9.89 19.32
CA ALA A 83 23.11 -8.68 19.34
C ALA A 83 24.05 -8.61 18.14
N ILE A 84 24.06 -7.46 17.46
CA ILE A 84 25.04 -7.12 16.41
C ILE A 84 26.16 -6.26 17.01
N ARG A 85 25.78 -5.26 17.82
CA ARG A 85 26.71 -4.39 18.54
C ARG A 85 26.08 -3.92 19.84
N THR A 86 26.82 -3.92 20.94
CA THR A 86 26.36 -3.43 22.25
C THR A 86 27.42 -2.52 22.87
N GLY A 87 27.09 -1.89 24.00
CA GLY A 87 28.06 -1.08 24.74
C GLY A 87 28.39 0.26 24.09
N ILE A 88 27.49 0.81 23.26
CA ILE A 88 27.68 2.11 22.59
C ILE A 88 27.25 3.21 23.57
N PRO A 89 28.16 4.02 24.14
CA PRO A 89 27.79 5.04 25.11
C PRO A 89 27.21 6.26 24.41
N VAL A 90 26.15 6.83 24.96
CA VAL A 90 25.59 8.13 24.56
C VAL A 90 25.33 9.01 25.78
N THR A 91 25.41 10.33 25.59
CA THR A 91 25.19 11.33 26.63
C THR A 91 24.03 12.23 26.23
N PHE A 92 23.09 12.46 27.16
CA PHE A 92 21.96 13.34 26.93
C PHE A 92 22.36 14.81 27.06
N ILE A 93 21.94 15.63 26.09
CA ILE A 93 22.03 17.09 26.12
C ILE A 93 20.60 17.62 26.22
N GLY A 94 20.17 17.94 27.44
CA GLY A 94 18.74 18.09 27.73
C GLY A 94 18.08 16.70 27.76
N THR A 95 17.03 16.50 26.99
CA THR A 95 16.27 15.24 26.91
C THR A 95 16.67 14.34 25.74
N SER A 96 17.59 14.79 24.86
CA SER A 96 17.99 14.05 23.64
C SER A 96 19.48 13.68 23.63
N ALA A 97 19.80 12.49 23.13
CA ALA A 97 21.15 11.97 22.92
C ALA A 97 21.32 11.53 21.45
N ASN A 98 22.25 12.14 20.73
CA ASN A 98 22.57 11.78 19.35
C ASN A 98 23.54 10.59 19.31
N TYR A 99 23.44 9.76 18.26
CA TYR A 99 24.36 8.65 18.01
C TYR A 99 24.75 8.55 16.52
N SER A 100 25.93 8.01 16.28
CA SER A 100 26.40 7.54 14.98
C SER A 100 27.41 6.42 15.18
N PHE A 101 27.21 5.26 14.56
CA PHE A 101 28.10 4.11 14.70
C PHE A 101 28.02 3.16 13.50
N GLY A 102 29.17 2.58 13.11
CA GLY A 102 29.23 1.52 12.10
C GLY A 102 28.91 0.12 12.67
N VAL A 103 28.28 -0.74 11.88
CA VAL A 103 28.03 -2.16 12.17
C VAL A 103 28.25 -3.02 10.93
N THR A 104 28.78 -4.22 11.14
CA THR A 104 28.82 -5.26 10.10
C THR A 104 27.59 -6.12 10.33
N ILE A 105 26.68 -6.14 9.36
CA ILE A 105 25.47 -6.97 9.44
C ILE A 105 25.89 -8.43 9.20
N PRO A 106 25.65 -9.37 10.14
CA PRO A 106 26.02 -10.77 9.93
C PRO A 106 25.18 -11.38 8.81
N THR A 107 25.71 -12.40 8.13
CA THR A 107 25.06 -13.03 6.97
C THR A 107 23.61 -13.47 7.23
N GLU A 108 23.32 -14.00 8.42
CA GLU A 108 21.97 -14.38 8.85
C GLU A 108 20.98 -13.21 8.96
N ALA A 109 21.50 -11.99 9.14
CA ALA A 109 20.72 -10.76 9.25
C ALA A 109 20.60 -9.99 7.93
N LEU A 110 21.31 -10.39 6.85
CA LEU A 110 21.22 -9.71 5.53
C LEU A 110 19.82 -9.83 4.89
N GLN A 111 19.05 -10.85 5.27
CA GLN A 111 17.67 -11.03 4.83
C GLN A 111 16.65 -10.47 5.84
N LYS A 112 17.09 -9.73 6.87
CA LYS A 112 16.22 -9.11 7.86
C LYS A 112 15.82 -7.69 7.43
N ARG A 113 14.62 -7.29 7.81
CA ARG A 113 14.10 -5.92 7.58
C ARG A 113 13.88 -5.13 8.87
N ASN A 114 13.53 -5.81 9.96
CA ASN A 114 13.28 -5.19 11.26
C ASN A 114 14.48 -5.38 12.20
N PHE A 115 15.28 -4.32 12.38
CA PHE A 115 16.33 -4.26 13.39
C PHE A 115 15.84 -3.50 14.62
N LEU A 116 16.43 -3.74 15.78
CA LEU A 116 16.07 -3.07 17.03
C LEU A 116 17.24 -2.24 17.54
N LEU A 117 16.98 -0.97 17.87
CA LEU A 117 17.85 -0.16 18.71
C LEU A 117 17.25 -0.11 20.12
N ILE A 118 18.04 -0.46 21.13
CA ILE A 118 17.63 -0.49 22.53
C ILE A 118 18.62 0.35 23.33
N ALA A 119 18.12 1.41 23.95
CA ALA A 119 18.88 2.27 24.86
C ALA A 119 18.51 1.94 26.30
N VAL A 120 19.51 1.58 27.12
CA VAL A 120 19.35 1.45 28.58
C VAL A 120 19.97 2.66 29.25
N THR A 121 19.18 3.45 29.96
CA THR A 121 19.63 4.67 30.65
C THR A 121 20.45 4.36 31.90
N ASP A 122 21.17 5.37 32.42
CA ASP A 122 21.77 5.34 33.76
C ASP A 122 20.74 5.14 34.90
N THR A 123 19.46 5.39 34.64
CA THR A 123 18.33 5.08 35.53
C THR A 123 17.76 3.66 35.39
N ASN A 124 18.35 2.79 34.54
CA ASN A 124 17.86 1.46 34.14
C ASN A 124 16.50 1.45 33.40
N GLU A 125 16.08 2.58 32.86
CA GLU A 125 14.93 2.61 31.95
C GLU A 125 15.34 2.20 30.54
N THR A 126 14.39 1.64 29.78
CA THR A 126 14.62 1.16 28.42
C THR A 126 13.81 1.99 27.43
N ILE A 127 14.48 2.58 26.46
CA ILE A 127 13.89 3.22 25.29
C ILE A 127 14.25 2.36 24.08
N GLU A 128 13.26 1.78 23.40
CA GLU A 128 13.48 0.87 22.28
C GLU A 128 12.70 1.32 21.03
N GLY A 129 13.31 1.12 19.85
CA GLY A 129 12.70 1.43 18.57
C GLY A 129 13.08 0.44 17.48
N VAL A 130 12.20 0.29 16.49
CA VAL A 130 12.47 -0.46 15.26
C VAL A 130 13.23 0.44 14.30
N VAL A 131 14.28 -0.11 13.70
CA VAL A 131 15.05 0.50 12.61
C VAL A 131 14.78 -0.33 11.36
N PRO A 132 13.76 0.02 10.55
CA PRO A 132 13.46 -0.69 9.32
C PRO A 132 14.39 -0.24 8.17
N PHE A 133 15.09 -1.18 7.54
CA PHE A 133 15.93 -0.91 6.34
C PHE A 133 16.28 -2.20 5.59
N ASN A 134 16.76 -2.07 4.34
CA ASN A 134 17.38 -3.19 3.63
C ASN A 134 18.91 -3.20 3.81
N PRO A 135 19.50 -4.12 4.60
CA PRO A 135 20.94 -4.19 4.83
C PRO A 135 21.76 -4.66 3.61
N SER A 136 21.13 -5.18 2.54
CA SER A 136 21.85 -5.54 1.29
C SER A 136 22.03 -4.37 0.33
N THR A 137 21.33 -3.25 0.53
CA THR A 137 21.39 -2.06 -0.34
C THR A 137 21.70 -0.76 0.40
N GLU A 138 21.46 -0.70 1.72
CA GLU A 138 21.62 0.51 2.51
C GLU A 138 22.84 0.43 3.44
N THR A 139 23.89 1.17 3.09
CA THR A 139 25.13 1.31 3.87
C THR A 139 25.13 2.52 4.81
N THR A 140 24.11 3.40 4.72
CA THR A 140 23.91 4.53 5.62
C THR A 140 22.43 4.63 5.97
N VAL A 141 22.13 4.60 7.26
CA VAL A 141 20.77 4.67 7.81
C VAL A 141 20.69 5.84 8.79
N THR A 142 19.76 6.75 8.53
CA THR A 142 19.35 7.79 9.47
C THR A 142 17.99 7.42 10.02
N VAL A 143 17.89 7.32 11.35
CA VAL A 143 16.68 6.96 12.08
C VAL A 143 16.05 8.22 12.67
N PRO A 144 14.71 8.36 12.63
CA PRO A 144 14.00 9.37 13.42
C PRO A 144 14.37 9.32 14.91
N PRO A 145 14.11 10.40 15.67
CA PRO A 145 14.22 10.39 17.12
C PRO A 145 13.39 9.26 17.73
N ILE A 146 14.05 8.29 18.36
CA ILE A 146 13.38 7.20 19.08
C ILE A 146 12.99 7.71 20.47
N ASP A 147 11.71 7.61 20.80
CA ASP A 147 11.12 8.02 22.08
C ASP A 147 10.52 6.80 22.82
N PRO A 148 10.03 6.96 24.07
CA PRO A 148 9.39 5.88 24.80
C PRO A 148 8.13 5.30 24.14
N ASN A 149 7.53 5.95 23.13
CA ASN A 149 6.37 5.42 22.41
C ASN A 149 6.73 4.37 21.35
N HIS A 150 7.99 4.34 20.90
CA HIS A 150 8.48 3.38 19.90
C HIS A 150 8.54 1.92 20.39
N ALA A 151 8.33 1.68 21.70
CA ALA A 151 8.13 0.34 22.26
C ALA A 151 6.92 -0.42 21.65
N GLY A 152 5.91 0.29 21.12
CA GLY A 152 4.78 -0.31 20.41
C GLY A 152 5.21 -1.10 19.16
N PRO A 153 5.79 -0.44 18.15
CA PRO A 153 6.37 -1.10 16.98
C PRO A 153 7.35 -2.22 17.31
N VAL A 154 8.15 -2.08 18.38
CA VAL A 154 9.10 -3.12 18.80
C VAL A 154 8.38 -4.37 19.34
N ALA A 155 7.32 -4.20 20.15
CA ALA A 155 6.51 -5.32 20.62
C ALA A 155 5.83 -6.06 19.46
N LEU A 156 5.33 -5.32 18.45
CA LEU A 156 4.75 -5.87 17.23
C LEU A 156 5.78 -6.68 16.41
N ALA A 157 6.98 -6.15 16.21
CA ALA A 157 8.06 -6.86 15.51
C ALA A 157 8.48 -8.16 16.23
N LYS A 158 8.63 -8.12 17.57
CA LYS A 158 8.94 -9.29 18.40
C LYS A 158 7.85 -10.37 18.28
N ALA A 159 6.57 -9.97 18.36
CA ALA A 159 5.44 -10.90 18.24
C ALA A 159 5.34 -11.53 16.84
N ALA A 160 5.57 -10.74 15.78
CA ALA A 160 5.58 -11.24 14.40
C ALA A 160 6.70 -12.24 14.13
N ALA A 161 7.91 -11.96 14.62
CA ALA A 161 9.04 -12.88 14.52
C ALA A 161 8.77 -14.20 15.28
N ALA A 162 8.21 -14.15 16.48
CA ALA A 162 7.81 -15.34 17.24
C ALA A 162 6.70 -16.15 16.56
N ALA A 163 5.85 -15.50 15.76
CA ALA A 163 4.80 -16.12 14.95
C ALA A 163 5.28 -16.50 13.52
N GLY A 164 6.59 -16.52 13.27
CA GLY A 164 7.21 -17.02 12.03
C GLY A 164 7.35 -16.01 10.89
N VAL A 165 7.01 -14.73 11.10
CA VAL A 165 7.10 -13.66 10.09
C VAL A 165 7.99 -12.52 10.60
N PRO A 166 9.33 -12.70 10.65
CA PRO A 166 10.26 -11.73 11.23
C PRO A 166 10.42 -10.42 10.41
N ASN A 167 9.93 -10.42 9.17
CA ASN A 167 10.12 -9.33 8.21
C ASN A 167 8.82 -8.60 7.85
N ILE A 168 7.84 -8.55 8.75
CA ILE A 168 6.61 -7.76 8.54
C ILE A 168 6.93 -6.32 8.09
N ASP A 169 6.21 -5.84 7.08
CA ASP A 169 6.28 -4.47 6.60
C ASP A 169 5.68 -3.50 7.62
N MET A 170 6.57 -2.92 8.43
CA MET A 170 6.24 -1.92 9.45
C MET A 170 5.74 -0.60 8.85
N GLY A 171 6.00 -0.33 7.56
CA GLY A 171 5.49 0.85 6.86
C GLY A 171 3.97 0.88 6.79
N ASN A 172 3.34 -0.27 6.53
CA ASN A 172 1.86 -0.37 6.48
C ASN A 172 1.21 -0.21 7.86
N ALA A 173 1.88 -0.67 8.92
CA ALA A 173 1.41 -0.43 10.28
C ALA A 173 1.55 1.06 10.65
N LEU A 174 2.70 1.65 10.31
CA LEU A 174 3.02 3.04 10.66
C LEU A 174 2.31 4.08 9.78
N SER A 175 1.84 3.76 8.57
CA SER A 175 1.04 4.68 7.75
C SER A 175 -0.38 4.89 8.31
N ILE A 176 -0.88 3.94 9.12
CA ILE A 176 -2.20 4.02 9.77
C ILE A 176 -2.08 4.47 11.23
N TYR A 177 -1.16 3.88 11.99
CA TYR A 177 -1.03 4.11 13.43
C TYR A 177 0.30 4.78 13.77
N THR A 178 0.25 5.77 14.65
CA THR A 178 1.46 6.33 15.27
C THR A 178 2.08 5.32 16.25
N PRO A 179 3.38 5.42 16.57
CA PRO A 179 4.02 4.55 17.56
C PRO A 179 3.29 4.51 18.91
N ALA A 180 2.75 5.64 19.36
CA ALA A 180 1.97 5.76 20.59
C ALA A 180 0.66 4.96 20.55
N GLU A 181 -0.03 4.93 19.40
CA GLU A 181 -1.26 4.16 19.22
C GLU A 181 -0.97 2.65 19.19
N ILE A 182 0.10 2.22 18.50
CA ILE A 182 0.54 0.81 18.51
C ILE A 182 0.94 0.39 19.94
N LYS A 183 1.63 1.27 20.69
CA LYS A 183 1.97 1.03 22.10
C LYS A 183 0.73 0.90 23.00
N ALA A 184 -0.33 1.67 22.75
CA ALA A 184 -1.59 1.54 23.48
C ALA A 184 -2.33 0.22 23.21
N MET A 185 -2.01 -0.49 22.11
CA MET A 185 -2.59 -1.80 21.79
C MET A 185 -1.86 -2.98 22.47
N ILE A 186 -0.68 -2.78 23.05
CA ILE A 186 0.10 -3.85 23.69
C ILE A 186 -0.77 -4.63 24.70
N ASN A 187 -0.71 -5.96 24.64
CA ASN A 187 -1.49 -6.90 25.46
C ASN A 187 -3.03 -6.84 25.29
N THR A 188 -3.54 -6.20 24.24
CA THR A 188 -4.97 -6.21 23.89
C THR A 188 -5.23 -7.13 22.69
N ALA A 189 -6.49 -7.54 22.51
CA ALA A 189 -6.92 -8.28 21.31
C ALA A 189 -6.60 -7.53 20.00
N ASN A 190 -6.55 -6.19 20.05
CA ASN A 190 -6.20 -5.35 18.90
C ASN A 190 -4.78 -5.63 18.38
N MET A 191 -3.80 -5.86 19.26
CA MET A 191 -2.44 -6.22 18.84
C MET A 191 -2.42 -7.57 18.13
N THR A 192 -3.20 -8.55 18.62
CA THR A 192 -3.33 -9.86 17.97
C THR A 192 -3.95 -9.72 16.58
N THR A 193 -5.03 -8.95 16.42
CA THR A 193 -5.67 -8.72 15.12
C THR A 193 -4.75 -7.98 14.14
N LEU A 194 -4.09 -6.90 14.58
CA LEU A 194 -3.12 -6.17 13.77
C LEU A 194 -1.98 -7.09 13.29
N LEU A 195 -1.46 -7.92 14.19
CA LEU A 195 -0.44 -8.92 13.86
C LEU A 195 -0.95 -9.90 12.79
N THR A 196 -2.10 -10.54 13.00
CA THR A 196 -2.65 -11.53 12.04
C THR A 196 -2.82 -10.92 10.65
N ARG A 197 -3.38 -9.70 10.53
CA ARG A 197 -3.56 -9.04 9.22
C ARG A 197 -2.23 -8.68 8.55
N LEU A 198 -1.20 -8.27 9.31
CA LEU A 198 0.14 -8.05 8.76
C LEU A 198 0.77 -9.35 8.26
N GLN A 199 0.59 -10.46 8.97
CA GLN A 199 1.09 -11.78 8.54
C GLN A 199 0.40 -12.28 7.27
N GLU A 200 -0.91 -12.11 7.16
CA GLU A 200 -1.67 -12.44 5.95
C GLU A 200 -1.19 -11.62 4.74
N ARG A 201 -0.94 -10.31 4.92
CA ARG A 201 -0.35 -9.46 3.87
C ARG A 201 1.04 -9.95 3.44
N GLU A 202 1.93 -10.30 4.37
CA GLU A 202 3.26 -10.84 3.99
C GLU A 202 3.17 -12.18 3.23
N GLN A 203 2.23 -13.05 3.59
CA GLN A 203 1.97 -14.28 2.86
C GLN A 203 1.44 -13.99 1.44
N ALA A 204 0.50 -13.05 1.31
CA ALA A 204 -0.04 -12.63 0.02
C ALA A 204 1.01 -11.93 -0.86
N MET A 205 1.88 -11.08 -0.29
CA MET A 205 3.04 -10.49 -1.01
C MET A 205 4.04 -11.55 -1.47
N THR A 206 4.23 -12.62 -0.69
CA THR A 206 5.07 -13.76 -1.06
C THR A 206 4.45 -14.54 -2.23
N GLN A 207 3.13 -14.73 -2.22
CA GLN A 207 2.39 -15.30 -3.35
C GLN A 207 2.50 -14.40 -4.59
N LEU A 208 2.32 -13.08 -4.46
CA LEU A 208 2.43 -12.14 -5.58
C LEU A 208 3.81 -12.18 -6.26
N LYS A 209 4.90 -12.25 -5.48
CA LYS A 209 6.26 -12.43 -6.03
C LYS A 209 6.42 -13.76 -6.77
N THR A 210 5.69 -14.79 -6.36
CA THR A 210 5.70 -16.11 -7.01
C THR A 210 4.91 -16.07 -8.32
N ASP A 211 3.73 -15.45 -8.31
CA ASP A 211 2.84 -15.33 -9.47
C ASP A 211 3.44 -14.40 -10.54
N PHE A 212 4.10 -13.31 -10.13
CA PHE A 212 4.77 -12.33 -10.98
C PHE A 212 6.31 -12.45 -10.87
N ALA A 213 6.85 -13.64 -11.13
CA ALA A 213 8.29 -13.92 -10.99
C ALA A 213 9.21 -12.92 -11.74
N GLU A 214 8.81 -12.47 -12.94
CA GLU A 214 9.54 -11.45 -13.73
C GLU A 214 9.56 -10.05 -13.08
N HIS A 215 8.74 -9.83 -12.06
CA HIS A 215 8.61 -8.57 -11.33
C HIS A 215 8.92 -8.72 -9.84
N ALA A 216 9.23 -9.93 -9.36
CA ALA A 216 9.51 -10.20 -7.95
C ALA A 216 10.60 -9.27 -7.36
N ALA A 217 11.65 -8.97 -8.13
CA ALA A 217 12.70 -8.02 -7.75
C ALA A 217 12.17 -6.57 -7.64
N LYS A 218 11.29 -6.15 -8.54
CA LYS A 218 10.66 -4.81 -8.51
C LYS A 218 9.69 -4.70 -7.33
N ILE A 219 8.91 -5.74 -7.07
CA ILE A 219 8.02 -5.84 -5.90
C ILE A 219 8.84 -5.79 -4.61
N GLN A 220 10.01 -6.44 -4.56
CA GLN A 220 10.93 -6.32 -3.43
C GLN A 220 11.47 -4.90 -3.26
N LEU A 221 11.84 -4.19 -4.34
CA LEU A 221 12.27 -2.80 -4.28
C LEU A 221 11.16 -1.85 -3.79
N LEU A 222 9.90 -2.13 -4.12
CA LEU A 222 8.75 -1.38 -3.61
C LEU A 222 8.51 -1.63 -2.12
N MET A 223 8.60 -2.88 -1.66
CA MET A 223 8.58 -3.19 -0.22
C MET A 223 9.78 -2.60 0.53
N ASP A 224 10.95 -2.57 -0.09
CA ASP A 224 12.11 -1.92 0.51
C ASP A 224 11.84 -0.42 0.69
N TYR A 225 11.16 0.21 -0.27
CA TYR A 225 10.74 1.60 -0.19
C TYR A 225 9.71 1.88 0.91
N SER A 226 8.72 1.02 1.18
CA SER A 226 7.81 1.20 2.33
C SER A 226 8.56 1.18 3.66
N PHE A 227 9.59 0.34 3.81
CA PHE A 227 10.50 0.41 4.97
C PHE A 227 11.30 1.72 5.03
N GLN A 228 11.60 2.36 3.91
CA GLN A 228 12.23 3.69 3.91
C GLN A 228 11.24 4.78 4.36
N LEU A 229 9.99 4.74 3.88
CA LEU A 229 8.91 5.62 4.34
C LEU A 229 8.62 5.44 5.85
N ALA A 230 8.76 4.22 6.36
CA ALA A 230 8.70 3.89 7.80
C ALA A 230 9.80 4.53 8.66
N ARG A 231 10.73 5.29 8.07
CA ARG A 231 11.71 6.14 8.76
C ARG A 231 11.50 7.63 8.53
N ASN A 232 10.39 8.05 7.94
CA ASN A 232 10.08 9.46 7.76
C ASN A 232 8.73 9.82 8.44
N PRO A 233 8.75 10.68 9.48
CA PRO A 233 7.53 11.15 10.17
C PRO A 233 6.46 11.75 9.26
N ASP A 234 6.82 12.31 8.10
CA ASP A 234 5.90 12.89 7.13
C ASP A 234 4.92 11.89 6.49
N TYR A 235 5.18 10.59 6.66
CA TYR A 235 4.38 9.46 6.16
C TYR A 235 3.76 8.62 7.29
N MET A 236 3.98 9.00 8.56
CA MET A 236 3.50 8.25 9.72
C MET A 236 2.14 8.73 10.22
N GLY A 237 1.32 7.77 10.63
CA GLY A 237 -0.02 7.94 11.17
C GLY A 237 -1.06 8.30 10.11
N PHE A 238 -2.30 7.88 10.36
CA PHE A 238 -3.48 8.05 9.50
C PHE A 238 -3.57 9.39 8.73
N ALA A 239 -3.22 10.52 9.36
CA ALA A 239 -3.28 11.85 8.75
C ALA A 239 -2.30 12.06 7.57
N ASN A 240 -1.28 11.20 7.45
CA ASN A 240 -0.28 11.22 6.38
C ASN A 240 -0.43 10.04 5.40
N ARG A 241 -1.44 9.18 5.58
CA ARG A 241 -1.58 7.95 4.80
C ARG A 241 -1.70 8.19 3.29
N GLU A 242 -2.44 9.22 2.88
CA GLU A 242 -2.60 9.60 1.47
C GLU A 242 -1.23 9.86 0.80
N LYS A 243 -0.30 10.54 1.50
CA LYS A 243 1.08 10.73 1.03
C LYS A 243 1.88 9.43 0.95
N PHE A 244 1.64 8.48 1.87
CA PHE A 244 2.31 7.17 1.85
C PHE A 244 1.86 6.38 0.62
N GLU A 245 0.56 6.33 0.35
CA GLU A 245 -0.01 5.70 -0.85
C GLU A 245 0.51 6.36 -2.13
N GLU A 246 0.48 7.70 -2.22
CA GLU A 246 1.02 8.45 -3.37
C GLU A 246 2.51 8.15 -3.61
N ALA A 247 3.32 8.11 -2.55
CA ALA A 247 4.74 7.79 -2.66
C ALA A 247 4.97 6.34 -3.12
N MET A 248 4.23 5.38 -2.56
CA MET A 248 4.29 3.97 -2.97
C MET A 248 3.87 3.80 -4.43
N GLN A 249 2.75 4.40 -4.84
CA GLN A 249 2.25 4.34 -6.22
C GLN A 249 3.23 4.99 -7.20
N ALA A 250 3.75 6.18 -6.88
CA ALA A 250 4.76 6.85 -7.70
C ALA A 250 6.04 6.01 -7.84
N LYS A 251 6.52 5.41 -6.75
CA LYS A 251 7.69 4.52 -6.78
C LYS A 251 7.45 3.27 -7.62
N ALA A 252 6.25 2.72 -7.55
CA ALA A 252 5.90 1.51 -8.27
C ALA A 252 5.75 1.76 -9.79
N VAL A 253 5.24 2.94 -10.18
CA VAL A 253 5.28 3.45 -11.56
C VAL A 253 6.72 3.70 -12.02
N GLU A 254 7.57 4.30 -11.19
CA GLU A 254 9.02 4.49 -11.47
C GLU A 254 9.73 3.17 -11.75
N LEU A 255 9.42 2.13 -10.97
CA LEU A 255 9.95 0.77 -11.16
C LEU A 255 9.38 0.07 -12.40
N GLY A 256 8.37 0.64 -13.07
CA GLY A 256 7.69 0.04 -14.20
C GLY A 256 7.03 -1.30 -13.83
N LEU A 257 6.35 -1.35 -12.69
CA LEU A 257 5.46 -2.45 -12.36
C LEU A 257 4.20 -2.38 -13.27
N PRO A 258 3.72 -3.50 -13.81
CA PRO A 258 2.51 -3.49 -14.64
C PRO A 258 1.28 -3.19 -13.79
N VAL A 259 0.23 -2.70 -14.44
CA VAL A 259 -1.07 -2.37 -13.81
C VAL A 259 -1.65 -3.54 -13.03
N ASP A 260 -1.41 -4.79 -13.45
CA ASP A 260 -1.92 -5.97 -12.74
C ASP A 260 -1.17 -6.24 -11.42
N ALA A 261 0.16 -6.03 -11.38
CA ALA A 261 0.94 -6.13 -10.15
C ALA A 261 0.65 -4.96 -9.20
N MET A 262 0.49 -3.74 -9.75
CA MET A 262 0.01 -2.57 -9.02
C MET A 262 -1.34 -2.86 -8.36
N SER A 263 -2.34 -3.18 -9.18
CA SER A 263 -3.71 -3.45 -8.75
C SER A 263 -3.77 -4.57 -7.71
N ALA A 264 -2.90 -5.58 -7.78
CA ALA A 264 -2.82 -6.62 -6.76
C ALA A 264 -2.19 -6.12 -5.44
N ILE A 265 -1.16 -5.27 -5.47
CA ILE A 265 -0.59 -4.63 -4.28
C ILE A 265 -1.61 -3.69 -3.64
N ASP A 266 -2.26 -2.86 -4.45
CA ASP A 266 -3.34 -1.96 -4.03
C ASP A 266 -4.55 -2.74 -3.48
N THR A 267 -4.84 -3.94 -4.03
CA THR A 267 -5.84 -4.87 -3.45
C THR A 267 -5.42 -5.31 -2.05
N MET A 268 -4.19 -5.78 -1.88
CA MET A 268 -3.71 -6.28 -0.59
C MET A 268 -3.64 -5.18 0.47
N GLU A 269 -3.41 -3.93 0.08
CA GLU A 269 -3.48 -2.76 0.96
C GLU A 269 -4.94 -2.39 1.27
N GLY A 270 -5.84 -2.36 0.28
CA GLY A 270 -7.27 -2.16 0.50
C GLY A 270 -7.91 -3.24 1.39
N GLU A 271 -7.55 -4.52 1.18
CA GLU A 271 -7.97 -5.66 2.00
C GLU A 271 -7.36 -5.59 3.41
N PHE A 272 -6.07 -5.24 3.55
CA PHE A 272 -5.45 -5.00 4.86
C PHE A 272 -6.24 -3.95 5.66
N ILE A 273 -6.67 -2.88 5.00
CA ILE A 273 -7.38 -1.76 5.61
C ILE A 273 -8.88 -2.04 5.87
N GLY A 274 -9.51 -2.90 5.07
CA GLY A 274 -10.94 -3.23 5.17
C GLY A 274 -11.30 -4.51 5.90
N SER A 275 -10.37 -5.44 6.07
CA SER A 275 -10.63 -6.73 6.70
C SER A 275 -10.68 -6.67 8.24
N GLY A 276 -10.90 -5.51 8.84
CA GLY A 276 -11.06 -5.35 10.29
C GLY A 276 -9.75 -5.22 11.06
N LEU A 277 -8.86 -4.33 10.61
CA LEU A 277 -7.82 -3.79 11.49
C LEU A 277 -8.45 -3.10 12.73
N PRO A 278 -7.73 -3.01 13.86
CA PRO A 278 -8.28 -2.42 15.07
C PRO A 278 -8.68 -0.95 14.86
N PRO A 279 -9.88 -0.53 15.27
CA PRO A 279 -10.33 0.83 15.05
C PRO A 279 -9.45 1.84 15.79
N LYS A 280 -8.73 2.68 15.03
CA LYS A 280 -8.10 3.90 15.54
C LYS A 280 -9.19 4.85 16.04
N THR A 281 -9.00 5.42 17.23
CA THR A 281 -9.97 6.35 17.83
C THR A 281 -10.29 7.51 16.89
N GLY A 282 -11.57 7.66 16.54
CA GLY A 282 -12.05 8.72 15.65
C GLY A 282 -11.97 8.40 14.15
N VAL A 283 -11.47 7.23 13.75
CA VAL A 283 -11.47 6.76 12.36
C VAL A 283 -12.44 5.59 12.21
N ASP A 284 -13.31 5.69 11.21
CA ASP A 284 -14.24 4.63 10.80
C ASP A 284 -13.55 3.77 9.73
N PHE A 285 -13.15 2.55 10.11
CA PHE A 285 -12.37 1.66 9.24
C PHE A 285 -13.19 1.09 8.09
N ASP A 286 -14.48 0.88 8.28
CA ASP A 286 -15.39 0.43 7.21
C ASP A 286 -15.50 1.52 6.13
N LYS A 287 -15.60 2.80 6.54
CA LYS A 287 -15.52 3.93 5.60
C LYS A 287 -14.14 4.07 4.96
N LEU A 288 -13.07 3.84 5.70
CA LEU A 288 -11.70 3.92 5.18
C LEU A 288 -11.45 2.87 4.10
N SER A 289 -11.90 1.64 4.30
CA SER A 289 -11.92 0.59 3.27
C SER A 289 -12.69 1.03 2.03
N GLN A 290 -13.93 1.45 2.20
CA GLN A 290 -14.81 1.88 1.11
C GLN A 290 -14.21 3.05 0.33
N ALA A 291 -13.59 4.02 1.01
CA ALA A 291 -12.91 5.15 0.39
C ALA A 291 -11.63 4.73 -0.35
N THR A 292 -10.85 3.80 0.19
CA THR A 292 -9.61 3.29 -0.44
C THR A 292 -9.93 2.59 -1.76
N GLU A 293 -10.92 1.71 -1.75
CA GLU A 293 -11.35 0.99 -2.96
C GLU A 293 -12.11 1.90 -3.94
N GLN A 294 -12.83 2.93 -3.46
CA GLN A 294 -13.36 4.01 -4.31
C GLN A 294 -12.24 4.76 -5.04
N LYS A 295 -11.18 5.17 -4.32
CA LYS A 295 -10.01 5.84 -4.90
C LYS A 295 -9.41 4.98 -6.01
N ARG A 296 -9.13 3.71 -5.73
CA ARG A 296 -8.59 2.73 -6.70
C ARG A 296 -9.49 2.53 -7.92
N GLU A 297 -10.81 2.41 -7.75
CA GLU A 297 -11.73 2.31 -8.88
C GLU A 297 -11.68 3.59 -9.73
N LEU A 298 -11.65 4.76 -9.11
CA LEU A 298 -11.57 6.05 -9.81
C LEU A 298 -10.25 6.23 -10.57
N GLU A 299 -9.11 5.83 -10.01
CA GLU A 299 -7.81 5.84 -10.71
C GLU A 299 -7.83 4.96 -11.97
N MET A 300 -8.35 3.74 -11.84
CA MET A 300 -8.53 2.79 -12.94
C MET A 300 -9.49 3.31 -14.02
N LEU A 301 -10.59 3.96 -13.63
CA LEU A 301 -11.50 4.64 -14.54
C LEU A 301 -10.81 5.82 -15.24
N GLY A 302 -9.97 6.58 -14.53
CA GLY A 302 -9.15 7.65 -15.08
C GLY A 302 -8.13 7.16 -16.10
N ASN A 303 -7.54 5.99 -15.86
CA ASN A 303 -6.66 5.29 -16.82
C ASN A 303 -7.43 4.84 -18.07
N ALA A 304 -8.62 4.24 -17.92
CA ALA A 304 -9.47 3.87 -19.04
C ALA A 304 -9.94 5.09 -19.86
N MET A 305 -10.33 6.17 -19.19
CA MET A 305 -10.65 7.45 -19.83
C MET A 305 -9.44 8.05 -20.55
N THR A 306 -8.24 7.94 -20.00
CA THR A 306 -7.00 8.41 -20.63
C THR A 306 -6.68 7.61 -21.90
N TYR A 307 -6.86 6.29 -21.87
CA TYR A 307 -6.74 5.42 -23.05
C TYR A 307 -7.70 5.87 -24.17
N PHE A 308 -9.00 6.00 -23.89
CA PHE A 308 -9.97 6.41 -24.91
C PHE A 308 -9.84 7.87 -25.35
N ALA A 309 -9.41 8.78 -24.47
CA ALA A 309 -9.09 10.16 -24.86
C ALA A 309 -7.92 10.22 -25.85
N GLY A 310 -6.92 9.34 -25.69
CA GLY A 310 -5.82 9.18 -26.66
C GLY A 310 -6.27 8.52 -27.97
N LEU A 311 -7.04 7.43 -27.88
CA LEU A 311 -7.50 6.67 -29.05
C LEU A 311 -8.48 7.47 -29.93
N LEU A 312 -9.45 8.15 -29.32
CA LEU A 312 -10.51 8.89 -30.03
C LEU A 312 -10.12 10.34 -30.35
N ASN A 313 -9.15 10.90 -29.62
CA ASN A 313 -8.62 12.26 -29.78
C ASN A 313 -9.68 13.38 -29.90
N LYS A 314 -10.82 13.23 -29.20
CA LYS A 314 -11.88 14.26 -29.11
C LYS A 314 -11.49 15.33 -28.06
N SER A 315 -11.67 16.61 -28.37
CA SER A 315 -11.39 17.71 -27.45
C SER A 315 -12.27 17.66 -26.20
N GLU A 316 -13.57 17.48 -26.38
CA GLU A 316 -14.58 17.36 -25.32
C GLU A 316 -14.26 16.22 -24.33
N LEU A 317 -13.83 15.06 -24.84
CA LEU A 317 -13.43 13.93 -23.99
C LEU A 317 -12.15 14.24 -23.19
N ASN A 318 -11.21 15.02 -23.74
CA ASN A 318 -10.04 15.47 -23.01
C ASN A 318 -10.39 16.49 -21.91
N GLU A 319 -11.38 17.36 -22.12
CA GLU A 319 -11.88 18.28 -21.08
C GLU A 319 -12.60 17.55 -19.95
N ILE A 320 -13.47 16.58 -20.28
CA ILE A 320 -14.16 15.75 -19.28
C ILE A 320 -13.15 14.89 -18.50
N LYS A 321 -12.12 14.37 -19.17
CA LYS A 321 -10.99 13.68 -18.51
C LYS A 321 -10.27 14.57 -17.51
N ALA A 322 -9.96 15.82 -17.86
CA ALA A 322 -9.31 16.74 -16.93
C ALA A 322 -10.17 16.99 -15.69
N LYS A 323 -11.50 17.20 -15.86
CA LYS A 323 -12.45 17.35 -14.75
C LYS A 323 -12.52 16.08 -13.89
N PHE A 324 -12.56 14.90 -14.52
CA PHE A 324 -12.65 13.61 -13.82
C PHE A 324 -11.44 13.36 -12.94
N VAL A 325 -10.22 13.58 -13.44
CA VAL A 325 -8.98 13.40 -12.67
C VAL A 325 -8.98 14.31 -11.44
N THR A 326 -9.22 15.62 -11.60
CA THR A 326 -9.29 16.54 -10.45
C THR A 326 -10.40 16.19 -9.43
N ALA A 327 -11.53 15.64 -9.90
CA ALA A 327 -12.58 15.17 -9.01
C ALA A 327 -12.22 13.87 -8.28
N ALA A 328 -11.51 12.95 -8.94
CA ALA A 328 -11.03 11.70 -8.35
C ALA A 328 -9.96 11.96 -7.28
N ASP A 329 -8.95 12.79 -7.59
CA ASP A 329 -7.85 13.15 -6.68
C ASP A 329 -8.35 13.67 -5.33
N THR A 330 -9.45 14.44 -5.33
CA THR A 330 -9.99 15.06 -4.11
C THR A 330 -11.13 14.27 -3.45
N PHE A 331 -11.55 13.14 -4.04
CA PHE A 331 -12.70 12.35 -3.59
C PHE A 331 -12.43 11.59 -2.29
N PHE A 332 -11.23 11.01 -2.15
CA PHE A 332 -10.82 10.24 -0.97
C PHE A 332 -10.83 11.12 0.29
N THR A 333 -10.12 12.25 0.27
CA THR A 333 -10.03 13.18 1.40
C THR A 333 -11.40 13.72 1.81
N GLN A 334 -12.27 14.06 0.85
CA GLN A 334 -13.64 14.54 1.12
C GLN A 334 -14.52 13.46 1.76
N THR A 335 -14.40 12.21 1.30
CA THR A 335 -15.12 11.05 1.84
C THR A 335 -14.68 10.74 3.27
N MET A 336 -13.36 10.75 3.54
CA MET A 336 -12.83 10.56 4.89
C MET A 336 -13.18 11.71 5.84
N ALA A 337 -13.29 12.94 5.33
CA ALA A 337 -13.78 14.09 6.09
C ALA A 337 -15.31 14.09 6.32
N GLY A 338 -16.05 13.11 5.76
CA GLY A 338 -17.51 13.07 5.83
C GLY A 338 -18.22 14.26 5.15
N THR A 339 -17.53 14.94 4.23
CA THR A 339 -18.03 16.16 3.59
C THR A 339 -19.00 15.81 2.46
N PRO A 340 -20.21 16.41 2.39
CA PRO A 340 -21.16 16.16 1.32
C PRO A 340 -20.63 16.61 -0.06
N ILE A 341 -20.18 15.65 -0.86
CA ILE A 341 -19.65 15.87 -2.21
C ILE A 341 -20.79 16.30 -3.14
N GLN A 342 -20.66 17.48 -3.76
CA GLN A 342 -21.66 18.02 -4.67
C GLN A 342 -21.72 17.20 -5.97
N PRO A 343 -22.90 17.01 -6.61
CA PRO A 343 -23.01 16.21 -7.83
C PRO A 343 -22.06 16.64 -8.96
N ALA A 344 -21.83 17.95 -9.13
CA ALA A 344 -20.92 18.49 -10.15
C ALA A 344 -19.43 18.29 -9.85
N ALA A 345 -19.08 17.89 -8.61
CA ALA A 345 -17.73 17.53 -8.19
C ALA A 345 -17.61 16.01 -7.90
N ASN A 346 -18.65 15.23 -8.17
CA ASN A 346 -18.66 13.79 -7.95
C ASN A 346 -18.18 13.08 -9.22
N PRO A 347 -17.07 12.34 -9.17
CA PRO A 347 -16.42 11.81 -10.37
C PRO A 347 -17.27 10.79 -11.12
N PHE A 348 -18.21 10.10 -10.47
CA PHE A 348 -19.12 9.16 -11.16
C PHE A 348 -20.13 9.86 -12.10
N PHE A 349 -20.54 11.09 -11.79
CA PHE A 349 -21.38 11.87 -12.71
C PHE A 349 -20.58 12.38 -13.91
N ILE A 350 -19.33 12.80 -13.68
CA ILE A 350 -18.40 13.24 -14.74
C ILE A 350 -18.04 12.05 -15.65
N LEU A 351 -17.88 10.85 -15.07
CA LEU A 351 -17.68 9.60 -15.81
C LEU A 351 -18.84 9.30 -16.76
N ASP A 352 -20.09 9.50 -16.34
CA ASP A 352 -21.27 9.26 -17.20
C ASP A 352 -21.29 10.15 -18.46
N GLU A 353 -20.75 11.37 -18.39
CA GLU A 353 -20.55 12.24 -19.56
C GLU A 353 -19.51 11.64 -20.52
N ALA A 354 -18.36 11.21 -20.01
CA ALA A 354 -17.32 10.58 -20.81
C ALA A 354 -17.77 9.26 -21.46
N ARG A 355 -18.50 8.42 -20.70
CA ARG A 355 -18.96 7.12 -21.17
C ARG A 355 -19.89 7.25 -22.37
N LYS A 356 -20.82 8.21 -22.38
CA LYS A 356 -21.68 8.48 -23.55
C LYS A 356 -20.84 8.73 -24.81
N LEU A 357 -19.91 9.69 -24.74
CA LEU A 357 -19.06 10.07 -25.89
C LEU A 357 -18.14 8.95 -26.39
N ILE A 358 -17.73 8.04 -25.50
CA ILE A 358 -16.92 6.86 -25.83
C ILE A 358 -17.79 5.79 -26.49
N PHE A 359 -18.93 5.39 -25.90
CA PHE A 359 -19.80 4.37 -26.48
C PHE A 359 -20.42 4.84 -27.82
N GLU A 360 -20.82 6.11 -27.94
CA GLU A 360 -21.25 6.69 -29.22
C GLU A 360 -20.15 6.63 -30.29
N ALA A 361 -18.89 6.86 -29.92
CA ALA A 361 -17.76 6.78 -30.85
C ALA A 361 -17.44 5.34 -31.29
N LEU A 362 -17.56 4.36 -30.38
CA LEU A 362 -17.19 2.97 -30.61
C LEU A 362 -18.33 2.14 -31.24
N GLY A 363 -19.59 2.46 -30.94
CA GLY A 363 -20.76 1.78 -31.51
C GLY A 363 -21.16 2.28 -32.90
N GLY A 364 -20.75 3.50 -33.27
CA GLY A 364 -21.24 4.16 -34.50
C GLY A 364 -22.76 4.30 -34.49
N ASP A 365 -23.41 4.11 -35.64
CA ASP A 365 -24.88 4.15 -35.77
C ASP A 365 -25.60 2.94 -35.10
N ASN A 366 -24.90 2.09 -34.33
CA ASN A 366 -25.39 0.80 -33.86
C ASN A 366 -25.48 0.71 -32.33
N ASP A 367 -26.46 1.41 -31.75
CA ASP A 367 -26.81 1.38 -30.32
C ASP A 367 -26.99 -0.04 -29.75
N VAL A 368 -27.35 -1.02 -30.59
CA VAL A 368 -27.52 -2.42 -30.18
C VAL A 368 -26.20 -3.04 -29.71
N VAL A 369 -25.06 -2.65 -30.31
CA VAL A 369 -23.72 -3.12 -29.89
C VAL A 369 -23.41 -2.60 -28.49
N ASN A 370 -23.58 -1.28 -28.26
CA ASN A 370 -23.39 -0.66 -26.96
C ASN A 370 -24.30 -1.27 -25.87
N ALA A 371 -25.60 -1.39 -26.17
CA ALA A 371 -26.59 -2.00 -25.26
C ALA A 371 -26.39 -3.51 -25.03
N SER A 372 -25.55 -4.18 -25.82
CA SER A 372 -25.15 -5.58 -25.60
C SER A 372 -23.90 -5.75 -24.75
N ILE A 373 -23.09 -4.68 -24.59
CA ILE A 373 -21.86 -4.66 -23.80
C ILE A 373 -22.13 -4.21 -22.35
N LEU A 374 -22.86 -3.10 -22.17
CA LEU A 374 -23.08 -2.45 -20.87
C LEU A 374 -23.75 -3.39 -19.84
N VAL A 375 -23.39 -3.21 -18.56
CA VAL A 375 -24.08 -3.83 -17.42
C VAL A 375 -25.48 -3.28 -17.26
N LYS A 376 -26.44 -4.19 -17.01
CA LYS A 376 -27.87 -3.91 -16.87
C LYS A 376 -28.29 -4.08 -15.42
N GLU A 377 -29.39 -3.44 -15.01
CA GLU A 377 -29.94 -3.59 -13.65
C GLU A 377 -30.26 -5.05 -13.28
N ALA A 378 -30.57 -5.90 -14.26
CA ALA A 378 -30.74 -7.34 -14.07
C ALA A 378 -29.43 -8.10 -13.80
N ASP A 379 -28.29 -7.63 -14.32
CA ASP A 379 -26.97 -8.23 -14.07
C ASP A 379 -26.50 -7.94 -12.62
N MET A 380 -26.99 -6.87 -12.00
CA MET A 380 -26.70 -6.45 -10.62
C MET A 380 -27.46 -7.27 -9.55
N GLN A 381 -28.36 -8.18 -9.95
CA GLN A 381 -29.17 -8.97 -9.01
C GLN A 381 -28.38 -10.19 -8.49
N GLY A 382 -27.73 -10.04 -7.35
CA GLY A 382 -26.95 -11.13 -6.73
C GLY A 382 -26.56 -10.90 -5.27
N ILE A 383 -26.41 -9.64 -4.83
CA ILE A 383 -26.20 -9.33 -3.42
C ILE A 383 -27.54 -9.45 -2.67
N ALA A 384 -27.62 -10.35 -1.70
CA ALA A 384 -28.81 -10.53 -0.87
C ALA A 384 -29.08 -9.27 -0.03
N ILE A 385 -30.11 -8.50 -0.40
CA ILE A 385 -30.49 -7.27 0.29
C ILE A 385 -31.15 -7.63 1.64
N GLY A 386 -30.34 -7.73 2.68
CA GLY A 386 -30.76 -7.94 4.06
C GLY A 386 -29.81 -7.27 5.05
N GLU A 387 -28.51 -7.40 4.81
CA GLU A 387 -27.43 -6.74 5.55
C GLU A 387 -26.54 -5.94 4.58
N MET A 388 -25.71 -5.04 5.12
CA MET A 388 -24.74 -4.30 4.32
C MET A 388 -23.64 -5.27 3.87
N PRO A 389 -23.39 -5.46 2.57
CA PRO A 389 -22.47 -6.49 2.09
C PRO A 389 -21.03 -6.19 2.52
N THR A 390 -20.27 -7.23 2.84
CA THR A 390 -18.86 -7.06 3.26
C THR A 390 -17.96 -6.69 2.08
N PRO A 391 -16.79 -6.05 2.30
CA PRO A 391 -15.84 -5.73 1.22
C PRO A 391 -15.53 -6.93 0.31
N GLU A 392 -15.42 -8.15 0.87
CA GLU A 392 -15.11 -9.37 0.14
C GLU A 392 -16.27 -9.84 -0.77
N GLN A 393 -17.49 -9.86 -0.24
CA GLN A 393 -18.71 -10.16 -1.02
C GLN A 393 -18.88 -9.16 -2.18
N ILE A 394 -18.54 -7.90 -1.90
CA ILE A 394 -18.52 -6.84 -2.87
C ILE A 394 -17.46 -7.18 -3.95
N ILE A 395 -16.18 -7.38 -3.60
CA ILE A 395 -15.08 -7.76 -4.53
C ILE A 395 -15.47 -8.95 -5.43
N GLU A 396 -16.10 -10.00 -4.88
CA GLU A 396 -16.44 -11.21 -5.63
C GLU A 396 -17.52 -10.96 -6.71
N HIS A 397 -18.64 -10.32 -6.36
CA HIS A 397 -19.69 -9.94 -7.32
C HIS A 397 -19.13 -9.09 -8.48
N LYS A 398 -18.09 -8.32 -8.17
CA LYS A 398 -17.43 -7.36 -9.05
C LYS A 398 -16.35 -7.99 -9.91
N LYS A 399 -15.73 -9.10 -9.49
CA LYS A 399 -14.97 -9.97 -10.41
C LYS A 399 -15.90 -10.65 -11.42
N ALA A 400 -17.09 -11.07 -11.00
CA ALA A 400 -18.09 -11.71 -11.88
C ALA A 400 -18.64 -10.76 -12.97
N LEU A 401 -19.04 -9.53 -12.61
CA LEU A 401 -19.51 -8.53 -13.58
C LEU A 401 -18.42 -8.15 -14.61
N PHE A 402 -17.14 -8.14 -14.23
CA PHE A 402 -16.05 -7.81 -15.14
C PHE A 402 -15.82 -8.90 -16.19
N ALA A 403 -15.81 -10.16 -15.75
CA ALA A 403 -15.71 -11.32 -16.63
C ALA A 403 -16.90 -11.39 -17.61
N LEU A 404 -18.11 -11.08 -17.13
CA LEU A 404 -19.32 -10.99 -17.94
C LEU A 404 -19.19 -9.92 -19.05
N VAL A 405 -18.76 -8.71 -18.70
CA VAL A 405 -18.56 -7.61 -19.65
C VAL A 405 -17.42 -7.89 -20.63
N THR A 406 -16.29 -8.43 -20.15
CA THR A 406 -15.16 -8.85 -20.98
C THR A 406 -15.60 -9.89 -22.03
N THR A 407 -16.46 -10.83 -21.64
CA THR A 407 -17.06 -11.81 -22.55
C THR A 407 -17.96 -11.14 -23.60
N ARG A 408 -18.82 -10.19 -23.18
CA ARG A 408 -19.69 -9.41 -24.10
C ARG A 408 -18.89 -8.60 -25.11
N ILE A 409 -17.85 -7.88 -24.66
CA ILE A 409 -16.95 -7.10 -25.53
C ILE A 409 -16.23 -8.02 -26.51
N THR A 410 -15.71 -9.16 -26.05
CA THR A 410 -15.01 -10.12 -26.92
C THR A 410 -15.92 -10.65 -28.02
N ALA A 411 -17.18 -10.94 -27.71
CA ALA A 411 -18.19 -11.38 -28.68
C ALA A 411 -18.57 -10.28 -29.69
N GLN A 412 -18.55 -9.01 -29.28
CA GLN A 412 -18.88 -7.85 -30.13
C GLN A 412 -17.67 -7.19 -30.78
N TYR A 413 -16.45 -7.68 -30.55
CA TYR A 413 -15.21 -6.97 -30.88
C TYR A 413 -15.10 -6.56 -32.35
N ALA A 414 -15.57 -7.40 -33.27
CA ALA A 414 -15.56 -7.13 -34.72
C ALA A 414 -16.55 -6.04 -35.16
N ASN A 415 -17.49 -5.66 -34.30
CA ASN A 415 -18.51 -4.64 -34.54
C ASN A 415 -18.15 -3.27 -33.93
N LEU A 416 -17.02 -3.17 -33.21
CA LEU A 416 -16.59 -1.94 -32.56
C LEU A 416 -15.72 -1.08 -33.48
N VAL A 417 -16.15 0.14 -33.73
CA VAL A 417 -15.45 1.14 -34.55
C VAL A 417 -14.15 1.54 -33.88
N GLY A 418 -13.04 1.50 -34.63
CA GLY A 418 -11.73 1.88 -34.12
C GLY A 418 -11.06 0.85 -33.19
N ALA A 419 -11.62 -0.35 -33.04
CA ALA A 419 -11.01 -1.41 -32.25
C ALA A 419 -9.67 -1.89 -32.88
N PRO A 420 -8.56 -1.95 -32.12
CA PRO A 420 -7.25 -2.33 -32.65
C PRO A 420 -7.19 -3.80 -33.09
N THR A 421 -6.38 -4.08 -34.10
CA THR A 421 -6.14 -5.44 -34.63
C THR A 421 -4.91 -6.13 -34.04
N ASP A 422 -3.97 -5.36 -33.47
CA ASP A 422 -2.83 -5.88 -32.73
C ASP A 422 -3.29 -6.61 -31.44
N ALA A 423 -2.63 -7.71 -31.09
CA ALA A 423 -3.03 -8.54 -29.97
C ALA A 423 -2.83 -7.87 -28.60
N THR A 424 -1.77 -7.08 -28.44
CA THR A 424 -1.45 -6.38 -27.19
C THR A 424 -2.36 -5.17 -27.00
N GLU A 425 -2.58 -4.36 -28.04
CA GLU A 425 -3.52 -3.24 -27.98
C GLU A 425 -4.99 -3.71 -27.90
N LYS A 426 -5.34 -4.87 -28.48
CA LYS A 426 -6.64 -5.50 -28.28
C LYS A 426 -6.91 -5.84 -26.82
N ALA A 427 -5.94 -6.39 -26.10
CA ALA A 427 -6.10 -6.69 -24.67
C ALA A 427 -6.36 -5.41 -23.86
N LYS A 428 -5.55 -4.35 -24.08
CA LYS A 428 -5.72 -3.04 -23.43
C LYS A 428 -7.08 -2.40 -23.75
N PHE A 429 -7.50 -2.42 -25.01
CA PHE A 429 -8.79 -1.91 -25.44
C PHE A 429 -9.95 -2.62 -24.72
N ILE A 430 -9.92 -3.96 -24.65
CA ILE A 430 -10.96 -4.74 -23.98
C ILE A 430 -10.96 -4.42 -22.48
N GLN A 431 -9.80 -4.36 -21.84
CA GLN A 431 -9.67 -4.05 -20.40
C GLN A 431 -10.20 -2.65 -20.07
N ALA A 432 -9.81 -1.64 -20.85
CA ALA A 432 -10.28 -0.26 -20.67
C ALA A 432 -11.79 -0.14 -20.94
N LEU A 433 -12.30 -0.77 -21.99
CA LEU A 433 -13.74 -0.74 -22.29
C LEU A 433 -14.55 -1.48 -21.23
N ALA A 434 -14.04 -2.60 -20.74
CA ALA A 434 -14.67 -3.37 -19.68
C ALA A 434 -14.73 -2.58 -18.37
N ALA A 435 -13.69 -1.82 -18.02
CA ALA A 435 -13.66 -0.95 -16.84
C ALA A 435 -14.71 0.18 -16.89
N LEU A 436 -15.09 0.64 -18.08
CA LEU A 436 -16.14 1.65 -18.26
C LEU A 436 -17.55 1.03 -18.35
N ALA A 437 -17.67 -0.15 -18.97
CA ALA A 437 -18.94 -0.85 -19.18
C ALA A 437 -19.44 -1.65 -17.95
N SER A 438 -18.53 -1.98 -17.04
CA SER A 438 -18.76 -2.73 -15.80
C SER A 438 -19.67 -2.02 -14.81
N ILE A 439 -19.56 -0.70 -14.70
CA ILE A 439 -20.32 0.09 -13.75
C ILE A 439 -21.67 0.44 -14.39
N PRO A 440 -22.82 0.31 -13.70
CA PRO A 440 -24.09 0.82 -14.24
C PRO A 440 -23.99 2.33 -14.51
N MET A 441 -24.59 2.80 -15.61
CA MET A 441 -24.81 4.23 -15.82
C MET A 441 -25.94 4.72 -14.91
N ALA A 442 -25.91 5.98 -14.49
CA ALA A 442 -27.04 6.54 -13.75
C ALA A 442 -28.32 6.49 -14.60
N PRO A 443 -29.49 6.15 -14.02
CA PRO A 443 -30.75 6.29 -14.72
C PRO A 443 -30.97 7.76 -15.08
N GLN A 444 -31.23 8.01 -16.37
CA GLN A 444 -31.43 9.35 -16.94
C GLN A 444 -32.81 9.93 -16.58
#